data_AF-A0A6I4Q7F0-F1
#
_entry.id   AF-A0A6I4Q7F0-F1
#
_cell.length_a   1.000
_cell.length_b   1.000
_cell.length_c   1.000
_cell.angle_alpha   90.00
_cell.angle_beta   90.00
_cell.angle_gamma   90.00
#
_symmetry.space_group_name_H-M   'P 1'
#
loop_
_entity.id
_entity.type
_entity.pdbx_description
1 polymer ?
#
loop_
_entity_poly.entity_id
_entity_poly.type
_entity_poly.pdbx_seq_one_letter_code
_entity_poly.pdbx_strand_id
1 'polypeptide(L)'
;MGLAIGGIIANWFAVLIFYLNSSLNRDEASQIVLPFAIIFALIATLGLIVATNNKKIGGILIIIGSIFFIPLGLIGVFGGKKVVSQENAKSLDERRNF
;
A
#
# COMPACT_ATOMS: atom_id res chain seq x y z
N MET A 1 2.41 8.81 -17.13
CA MET A 1 2.40 9.53 -15.84
C MET A 1 1.18 9.17 -14.97
N GLY A 2 -0.01 8.94 -15.54
CA GLY A 2 -1.21 8.59 -14.75
C GLY A 2 -1.04 7.44 -13.75
N LEU A 3 -0.39 6.34 -14.14
CA LEU A 3 -0.09 5.22 -13.23
C LEU A 3 0.81 5.63 -12.04
N ALA A 4 1.81 6.49 -12.27
CA ALA A 4 2.69 6.97 -11.21
C ALA A 4 1.94 7.87 -10.22
N ILE A 5 1.06 8.74 -10.73
CA ILE A 5 0.19 9.57 -9.90
C ILE A 5 -0.75 8.70 -9.06
N GLY A 6 -1.38 7.70 -9.68
CA GLY A 6 -2.24 6.74 -8.97
C GLY A 6 -1.49 5.98 -7.87
N GLY A 7 -0.25 5.55 -8.15
CA GLY A 7 0.60 4.91 -7.14
C GLY A 7 0.93 5.84 -5.97
N ILE A 8 1.27 7.10 -6.23
CA ILE A 8 1.55 8.08 -5.17
C ILE A 8 0.30 8.36 -4.33
N ILE A 9 -0.88 8.47 -4.95
CA ILE A 9 -2.16 8.60 -4.23
C ILE A 9 -2.37 7.38 -3.31
N ALA A 10 -2.12 6.16 -3.80
CA ALA A 10 -2.22 4.96 -2.98
C ALA A 10 -1.22 4.95 -1.81
N ASN A 11 0.01 5.44 -2.01
CA ASN A 11 1.00 5.58 -0.93
C ASN A 11 0.49 6.54 0.17
N TRP A 12 -0.07 7.70 -0.21
CA TRP A 12 -0.65 8.65 0.74
C TRP A 12 -1.89 8.08 1.46
N PHE A 13 -2.69 7.26 0.78
CA PHE A 13 -3.79 6.55 1.42
C PHE A 13 -3.29 5.56 2.47
N ALA A 14 -2.20 4.85 2.21
CA ALA A 14 -1.55 4.00 3.21
C ALA A 14 -1.01 4.81 4.40
N VAL A 15 -0.39 5.97 4.16
CA VAL A 15 0.03 6.88 5.24
C VAL A 15 -1.16 7.30 6.10
N LEU A 16 -2.29 7.65 5.49
CA LEU A 16 -3.52 7.98 6.22
C LEU A 16 -4.01 6.81 7.08
N ILE A 17 -3.98 5.59 6.56
CA ILE A 17 -4.35 4.39 7.32
C ILE A 17 -3.44 4.22 8.54
N PHE A 18 -2.12 4.32 8.38
CA PHE A 18 -1.18 4.24 9.51
C PHE A 18 -1.40 5.35 10.53
N TYR A 19 -1.70 6.57 10.07
CA TYR A 19 -2.01 7.68 10.95
C TYR A 19 -3.27 7.44 11.78
N LEU A 20 -4.35 6.98 11.15
CA LEU A 20 -5.60 6.68 11.85
C LEU A 20 -5.43 5.54 12.85
N ASN A 21 -4.69 4.49 12.52
CA ASN A 21 -4.42 3.39 13.46
C ASN A 21 -3.53 3.83 14.63
N SER A 22 -2.51 4.65 14.36
CA SER A 22 -1.64 5.24 15.37
C SER A 22 -2.41 6.16 16.33
N SER A 23 -3.34 6.96 15.80
CA SER A 23 -4.08 7.97 16.58
C SER A 23 -5.31 7.42 17.30
N LEU A 24 -6.13 6.60 16.63
CA LEU A 24 -7.39 6.09 17.18
C LEU A 24 -7.21 4.80 17.97
N ASN A 25 -6.43 3.85 17.42
CA ASN A 25 -6.24 2.53 18.03
C ASN A 25 -4.99 2.46 18.92
N ARG A 26 -4.16 3.52 18.93
CA ARG A 26 -2.86 3.58 19.63
C ARG A 26 -1.97 2.36 19.34
N ASP A 27 -2.05 1.86 18.12
CA ASP A 27 -1.27 0.71 17.68
C ASP A 27 0.23 1.08 17.64
N GLU A 28 1.04 0.41 18.46
CA GLU A 28 2.47 0.71 18.62
C GLU A 28 3.24 0.46 17.32
N ALA A 29 2.87 -0.57 16.56
CA ALA A 29 3.48 -0.87 15.27
C ALA A 29 3.24 0.27 14.28
N SER A 30 2.01 0.77 14.19
CA SER A 30 1.64 1.91 13.34
C SER A 30 2.35 3.19 13.77
N GLN A 31 2.56 3.42 15.06
CA GLN A 31 3.33 4.57 15.56
C GLN A 31 4.79 4.54 15.09
N ILE A 32 5.42 3.36 15.11
CA ILE A 32 6.80 3.18 14.65
C ILE A 32 6.89 3.28 13.11
N VAL A 33 5.92 2.71 12.39
CA VAL A 33 5.91 2.63 10.92
C VAL A 33 5.54 3.98 10.26
N LEU A 34 4.67 4.77 10.88
CA LEU A 34 4.16 6.03 10.34
C LEU A 34 5.25 7.03 9.88
N PRO A 35 6.30 7.36 10.66
CA PRO A 35 7.33 8.29 10.20
C PRO A 35 8.06 7.80 8.95
N PHE A 36 8.33 6.50 8.84
CA PHE A 36 8.93 5.92 7.63
C PHE A 36 7.98 6.01 6.44
N ALA A 37 6.70 5.65 6.63
CA ALA A 37 5.70 5.76 5.58
C ALA A 37 5.61 7.20 5.03
N ILE A 38 5.65 8.21 5.91
CA ILE A 38 5.65 9.63 5.50
C ILE A 38 6.89 9.96 4.67
N ILE A 39 8.10 9.59 5.12
CA ILE A 39 9.35 9.87 4.41
C ILE A 39 9.32 9.27 3.00
N PHE A 40 8.91 8.00 2.88
CA PHE A 40 8.84 7.32 1.59
C PHE A 40 7.79 7.93 0.65
N ALA A 41 6.60 8.28 1.16
CA ALA A 41 5.58 8.99 0.38
C ALA A 41 6.06 10.36 -0.10
N LEU A 42 6.80 11.10 0.73
CA LEU A 42 7.41 12.37 0.35
C LEU A 42 8.48 12.19 -0.74
N ILE A 43 9.35 11.19 -0.64
CA ILE A 43 10.35 10.88 -1.68
C ILE A 43 9.66 10.59 -3.02
N ALA A 44 8.57 9.81 -3.01
CA ALA A 44 7.81 9.52 -4.23
C ALA A 44 7.16 10.79 -4.82
N THR A 45 6.63 11.67 -3.95
CA THR A 45 6.02 12.95 -4.35
C THR A 45 7.07 13.91 -4.95
N LEU A 46 8.25 14.00 -4.35
CA LEU A 46 9.39 14.74 -4.91
C LEU A 46 9.82 14.16 -6.26
N GLY A 47 9.83 12.83 -6.39
CA GLY A 47 10.09 12.16 -7.67
C GLY A 47 9.11 12.57 -8.76
N LEU A 48 7.82 12.72 -8.44
CA LEU A 48 6.81 13.22 -9.39
C LEU A 48 7.09 14.66 -9.83
N ILE A 49 7.43 15.53 -8.89
CA ILE A 49 7.79 16.92 -9.19
C ILE A 49 9.04 16.96 -10.09
N VAL A 50 10.10 16.22 -9.74
CA VAL A 50 11.34 16.16 -10.52
C VAL A 50 11.10 15.55 -11.91
N ALA A 51 10.18 14.60 -12.05
CA ALA A 51 9.85 13.98 -13.33
C ALA A 51 9.30 14.96 -14.38
N THR A 52 8.84 16.16 -13.98
CA THR A 52 8.44 17.23 -14.90
C THR A 52 9.63 17.75 -15.72
N ASN A 53 10.82 17.81 -15.12
CA ASN A 53 12.04 18.33 -15.75
C ASN A 53 13.02 17.21 -16.15
N ASN A 54 13.16 16.18 -15.32
CA ASN A 54 14.04 15.04 -15.56
C ASN A 54 13.32 13.72 -15.25
N LYS A 55 12.76 13.12 -16.31
CA LYS A 55 11.97 11.89 -16.22
C LYS A 55 12.76 10.70 -15.64
N LYS A 56 14.07 10.60 -15.92
CA LYS A 56 14.90 9.49 -15.43
C LYS A 56 15.09 9.57 -13.92
N ILE A 57 15.52 10.73 -13.42
CA ILE A 57 15.73 10.94 -11.99
C ILE A 57 14.39 10.87 -11.25
N GLY A 58 13.37 11.56 -11.75
CA GLY A 58 12.04 11.55 -11.14
C GLY A 58 11.44 10.14 -11.05
N GLY A 59 11.57 9.34 -12.11
CA GLY A 59 11.14 7.94 -12.11
C GLY A 59 11.85 7.09 -11.05
N ILE A 60 13.17 7.25 -10.89
CA ILE A 60 13.95 6.54 -9.87
C ILE A 60 13.46 6.91 -8.46
N LEU A 61 13.23 8.21 -8.19
CA LEU A 61 12.70 8.65 -6.88
C LEU A 61 11.31 8.10 -6.62
N ILE A 62 10.43 8.06 -7.62
CA ILE A 62 9.09 7.46 -7.49
C ILE A 62 9.21 5.98 -7.10
N ILE A 63 10.11 5.22 -7.74
CA ILE A 63 10.34 3.81 -7.44
C ILE A 63 10.85 3.65 -5.99
N ILE A 64 11.90 4.38 -5.62
CA ILE A 64 12.49 4.30 -4.27
C ILE A 64 11.45 4.64 -3.20
N GLY A 65 10.71 5.73 -3.37
CA GLY A 65 9.67 6.15 -2.44
C GLY A 65 8.48 5.19 -2.38
N SER A 66 8.24 4.38 -3.41
CA SER A 66 7.10 3.45 -3.46
C SER A 66 7.43 2.03 -2.96
N ILE A 67 8.72 1.65 -2.89
CA ILE A 67 9.13 0.30 -2.46
C ILE A 67 8.59 -0.08 -1.09
N PHE A 68 8.53 0.88 -0.16
CA PHE A 68 8.03 0.66 1.19
C PHE A 68 6.57 0.17 1.24
N PHE A 69 5.78 0.49 0.21
CA PHE A 69 4.35 0.19 0.14
C PHE A 69 4.04 -1.10 -0.63
N ILE A 70 5.03 -1.73 -1.28
CA ILE A 70 4.85 -3.01 -1.99
C ILE A 70 4.36 -4.13 -1.06
N PRO A 71 4.91 -4.30 0.17
CA PRO A 71 4.44 -5.34 1.08
C PRO A 71 2.95 -5.21 1.43
N LEU A 72 2.42 -3.99 1.51
CA LEU A 72 0.99 -3.76 1.80
C LEU A 72 0.08 -4.31 0.71
N GLY A 73 0.44 -4.09 -0.56
CA GLY A 73 -0.28 -4.66 -1.69
C GLY A 73 -0.28 -6.19 -1.65
N LEU A 74 0.85 -6.81 -1.29
CA LEU A 74 0.96 -8.26 -1.17
C LEU A 74 0.14 -8.83 0.00
N ILE A 75 0.09 -8.14 1.15
CA ILE A 75 -0.78 -8.54 2.27
C ILE A 75 -2.24 -8.54 1.83
N GLY A 76 -2.69 -7.52 1.08
CA GLY A 76 -4.04 -7.48 0.52
C GLY A 76 -4.33 -8.65 -0.44
N VAL A 77 -3.39 -8.98 -1.32
CA VAL A 77 -3.51 -10.14 -2.24
C VAL A 77 -3.62 -11.45 -1.46
N PHE A 78 -2.77 -11.66 -0.45
CA PHE A 78 -2.81 -12.89 0.36
C PHE A 78 -4.09 -12.98 1.20
N GLY A 79 -4.54 -11.85 1.77
CA GLY A 79 -5.81 -11.77 2.50
C GLY A 79 -7.01 -12.09 1.59
N GLY A 80 -7.08 -11.47 0.41
CA GLY A 80 -8.12 -11.73 -0.58
C GLY A 80 -8.15 -13.19 -1.04
N LYS A 81 -6.98 -13.80 -1.31
CA LYS A 81 -6.88 -15.23 -1.62
C LYS A 81 -7.46 -16.11 -0.51
N LYS A 82 -7.23 -15.74 0.76
CA LYS A 82 -7.76 -16.47 1.90
C LYS A 82 -9.29 -16.39 1.95
N VAL A 83 -9.87 -15.21 1.76
CA VAL A 83 -11.33 -15.00 1.72
C VAL A 83 -11.97 -15.87 0.63
N VAL A 84 -11.45 -15.81 -0.60
CA VAL A 84 -11.96 -16.62 -1.72
C VAL A 84 -11.83 -18.13 -1.44
N SER A 85 -10.71 -18.55 -0.83
CA SER A 85 -10.52 -19.97 -0.49
C SER A 85 -11.51 -20.48 0.55
N GLN A 86 -11.88 -19.64 1.53
CA GLN A 86 -12.85 -19.97 2.57
C GLN A 86 -14.26 -20.09 2.00
N GLU A 87 -14.63 -19.20 1.07
CA GLU A 87 -15.91 -19.26 0.36
C GLU A 87 -16.03 -20.54 -0.48
N ASN A 88 -14.98 -20.88 -1.23
CA ASN A 88 -14.94 -22.12 -2.01
C ASN A 88 -15.08 -23.36 -1.11
N ALA A 89 -14.36 -23.43 0.01
CA ALA A 89 -14.45 -24.54 0.95
C ALA A 89 -15.88 -24.71 1.51
N LYS A 90 -16.53 -23.60 1.89
CA LYS A 90 -17.91 -23.61 2.38
C LYS A 90 -18.89 -24.12 1.32
N SER A 91 -18.74 -23.67 0.06
CA SER A 91 -19.59 -24.13 -1.04
C SER A 91 -19.44 -25.63 -1.35
N LEU A 92 -18.25 -26.19 -1.14
CA LEU A 92 -17.98 -27.61 -1.34
C LEU A 92 -18.61 -28.45 -0.21
N ASP A 93 -18.56 -27.98 1.03
CA ASP A 93 -19.20 -28.66 2.15
C ASP A 93 -20.74 -28.63 2.05
N GLU A 94 -21.34 -27.53 1.57
CA GLU A 94 -22.78 -27.47 1.27
C GLU A 94 -23.19 -28.49 0.19
N ARG A 95 -22.35 -28.73 -0.82
CA ARG A 95 -22.58 -29.76 -1.84
C ARG A 95 -22.36 -31.19 -1.36
N ARG A 96 -21.55 -31.40 -0.31
CA ARG A 96 -21.30 -32.74 0.26
C ARG A 96 -22.37 -33.20 1.22
N ASN A 97 -23.16 -32.27 1.76
CA ASN A 97 -24.23 -32.53 2.72
C ASN A 97 -25.63 -32.54 2.08
N PHE A 98 -25.70 -32.59 0.74
CA PHE A 98 -26.91 -32.77 -0.06
C PHE A 98 -26.89 -34.15 -0.73
#